data_AF-A0A5C3M3E8-F1
#
_entry.id   AF-A0A5C3M3E8-F1
#
_cell.length_a   1.000
_cell.length_b   1.000
_cell.length_c   1.000
_cell.angle_alpha   90.00
_cell.angle_beta   90.00
_cell.angle_gamma   90.00
#
_symmetry.space_group_name_H-M   'P 1'
#
loop_
_entity.id
_entity.type
_entity.pdbx_description
1 polymer ?
#
loop_
_entity_poly.entity_id
_entity_poly.type
_entity_poly.pdbx_seq_one_letter_code
_entity_poly.pdbx_strand_id
1 'polypeptide(L)' 'LPQSNISNLIQLQMRHAPLAGYLHRIGKTDSPHCLSCWEAIGKAIKETVQHYILYCPAYA' A
#
# COMPACT_ATOMS: atom_id res chain seq x y z
N LEU A 1 -11.98 16.85 0.10
CA LEU A 1 -10.77 16.00 0.17
C LEU A 1 -10.85 15.25 1.49
N PRO A 2 -11.01 13.92 1.49
CA PRO A 2 -11.21 13.21 2.75
C PRO A 2 -9.93 13.32 3.59
N GLN A 3 -10.15 13.47 4.89
CA GLN A 3 -9.24 14.12 5.81
C GLN A 3 -8.43 13.07 6.58
N SER A 4 -7.36 12.54 5.98
CA SER A 4 -6.06 12.26 6.64
C SER A 4 -5.06 11.49 5.75
N ASN A 5 -4.87 11.87 4.48
CA ASN A 5 -3.84 11.24 3.62
C ASN A 5 -2.39 11.65 3.98
N ILE A 6 -2.21 12.57 4.93
CA ILE A 6 -0.90 13.16 5.26
C ILE A 6 0.00 12.14 5.98
N SER A 7 -0.54 11.35 6.91
CA SER A 7 0.24 10.31 7.62
C SER A 7 0.78 9.26 6.65
N ASN A 8 -0.05 8.81 5.70
CA ASN A 8 0.33 7.83 4.68
C ASN A 8 1.39 8.40 3.73
N LEU A 9 1.26 9.68 3.33
CA LEU A 9 2.27 10.39 2.55
C LEU A 9 3.59 10.50 3.31
N ILE A 10 3.56 10.86 4.60
CA ILE A 10 4.76 10.94 5.44
C ILE A 10 5.42 9.56 5.55
N GLN A 11 4.64 8.49 5.80
CA GLN A 11 5.19 7.15 5.88
C GLN A 11 5.84 6.68 4.56
N LEU A 12 5.25 7.03 3.42
CA LEU A 12 5.83 6.76 2.10
C LEU A 12 7.13 7.55 1.88
N GLN A 13 7.13 8.86 2.18
CA GLN A 13 8.31 9.72 2.00
C GLN A 13 9.47 9.33 2.92
N MET A 14 9.16 8.98 4.18
CA MET A 14 10.13 8.47 5.14
C MET A 14 10.52 7.01 4.86
N ARG A 15 9.95 6.38 3.81
CA ARG A 15 10.16 4.97 3.44
C ARG A 15 9.83 3.99 4.56
N HIS A 16 8.99 4.40 5.50
CA HIS A 16 8.51 3.58 6.61
C HIS A 16 7.41 2.59 6.17
N ALA A 17 6.77 2.82 5.01
CA ALA A 17 5.82 1.91 4.39
C ALA A 17 6.38 1.39 3.06
N PRO A 18 7.03 0.21 3.03
CA PRO A 18 7.53 -0.37 1.80
C PRO A 18 6.38 -1.04 1.04
N LEU A 19 5.96 -0.41 -0.07
CA LEU A 19 4.89 -0.96 -0.92
C LEU A 19 5.29 -2.33 -1.49
N ALA A 20 4.41 -3.32 -1.36
CA ALA A 20 4.57 -4.68 -1.88
C ALA A 20 4.88 -4.68 -3.38
N GLY A 21 4.25 -3.79 -4.16
CA GLY A 21 4.57 -3.62 -5.57
C GLY A 21 6.03 -3.21 -5.84
N TYR A 22 6.62 -2.37 -4.98
CA TYR A 22 8.03 -2.00 -5.08
C TYR A 22 8.94 -3.11 -4.56
N LEU A 23 8.61 -3.70 -3.41
CA LEU A 23 9.36 -4.82 -2.83
C LEU A 23 9.43 -6.01 -3.79
N HIS A 24 8.34 -6.32 -4.49
CA HIS A 24 8.30 -7.44 -5.43
C HIS A 24 9.24 -7.19 -6.61
N ARG A 25 9.27 -5.95 -7.11
CA ARG A 25 10.16 -5.55 -8.20
C ARG A 25 11.64 -5.75 -7.86
N ILE A 26 12.02 -5.57 -6.60
CA ILE A 26 13.40 -5.77 -6.12
C ILE A 26 13.64 -7.16 -5.51
N GLY A 27 12.70 -8.09 -5.67
CA GLY A 27 12.81 -9.47 -5.18
C GLY A 27 12.77 -9.61 -3.66
N LYS A 28 12.14 -8.67 -2.94
CA LYS A 28 12.01 -8.68 -1.47
C LYS A 28 10.68 -9.20 -0.96
N THR A 29 9.73 -9.48 -1.86
CA THR A 29 8.47 -10.18 -1.55
C THR A 29 8.02 -10.98 -2.77
N ASP A 30 7.30 -12.07 -2.53
CA ASP A 30 6.84 -13.00 -3.57
C ASP A 30 5.67 -12.44 -4.39
N SER A 31 4.95 -11.45 -3.85
CA SER A 31 3.72 -10.93 -4.46
C SER A 31 3.71 -9.39 -4.50
N PRO A 32 3.30 -8.78 -5.63
CA PRO A 32 3.14 -7.32 -5.72
C PRO A 32 1.80 -6.83 -5.14
N HIS A 33 1.00 -7.71 -4.54
CA HIS A 33 -0.34 -7.39 -4.05
C HIS A 33 -0.33 -6.83 -2.62
N CYS A 34 -1.29 -5.95 -2.32
CA CYS A 34 -1.49 -5.38 -1.00
C CYS A 34 -1.93 -6.48 -0.03
N LEU A 35 -1.12 -6.73 1.00
CA LEU A 35 -1.42 -7.74 2.02
C LEU A 35 -2.68 -7.38 2.81
N SER A 36 -2.84 -6.10 3.15
CA SER A 36 -4.00 -5.61 3.91
C SER A 36 -5.32 -5.80 3.16
N CYS A 37 -5.34 -5.61 1.84
CA CYS A 37 -6.54 -5.91 1.03
C CYS A 37 -6.80 -7.40 0.90
N TRP A 38 -5.74 -8.20 0.81
CA TRP A 38 -5.88 -9.66 0.79
C TRP A 38 -6.50 -10.16 2.10
N GLU A 39 -6.01 -9.69 3.24
CA GLU A 39 -6.50 -10.09 4.56
C GLU A 39 -7.88 -9.52 4.89
N ALA A 40 -8.14 -8.25 4.58
CA ALA A 40 -9.39 -7.60 4.96
C ALA A 40 -10.59 -7.96 4.06
N ILE A 41 -10.36 -8.09 2.74
CA ILE A 41 -11.44 -8.25 1.76
C ILE A 41 -11.22 -9.42 0.79
N GLY A 42 -10.16 -10.21 0.95
CA GLY A 42 -9.88 -11.38 0.09
C GLY A 42 -9.53 -11.01 -1.35
N LYS A 43 -9.13 -9.76 -1.63
CA LYS A 43 -8.84 -9.30 -3.00
C LYS A 43 -7.35 -9.11 -3.23
N ALA A 44 -6.84 -9.75 -4.27
CA ALA A 44 -5.49 -9.53 -4.77
C ALA A 44 -5.44 -8.21 -5.57
N ILE A 45 -5.21 -7.09 -4.88
CA ILE A 45 -5.07 -5.77 -5.50
C ILE A 45 -3.59 -5.44 -5.58
N LYS A 46 -3.08 -5.11 -6.77
CA LYS A 46 -1.68 -4.69 -6.93
C LYS A 46 -1.43 -3.43 -6.12
N GLU A 47 -0.44 -3.46 -5.24
CA GLU A 47 -0.15 -2.32 -4.38
C GLU A 47 0.65 -1.26 -5.14
N THR A 48 0.04 -0.08 -5.28
CA THR A 48 0.64 1.11 -5.87
C THR A 48 0.57 2.27 -4.90
N VAL A 49 1.35 3.33 -5.12
CA VAL A 49 1.28 4.57 -4.31
C VAL A 49 -0.14 5.13 -4.28
N GLN A 50 -0.82 5.16 -5.43
CA GLN A 50 -2.19 5.66 -5.51
C GLN A 50 -3.16 4.77 -4.72
N HIS A 51 -3.01 3.45 -4.81
CA HIS A 51 -3.82 2.53 -4.01
C HIS A 51 -3.58 2.76 -2.52
N TYR A 52 -2.33 2.76 -2.08
CA TYR A 52 -1.96 2.95 -0.67
C TYR A 52 -2.52 4.26 -0.08
N ILE A 53 -2.43 5.36 -0.83
CA ILE A 53 -2.84 6.69 -0.34
C ILE A 53 -4.35 6.91 -0.45
N LEU A 54 -4.99 6.45 -1.52
CA LEU A 54 -6.35 6.90 -1.87
C LEU A 54 -7.42 5.80 -1.83
N TYR A 55 -7.04 4.54 -1.97
CA TYR A 55 -8.01 3.46 -2.25
C TYR A 55 -7.90 2.24 -1.34
N CYS A 56 -6.81 2.10 -0.58
CA CYS A 56 -6.65 0.97 0.30
C CYS A 56 -7.56 1.15 1.52
N PRO A 57 -8.59 0.30 1.71
CA PRO A 57 -9.53 0.44 2.80
C PRO A 57 -8.90 0.27 4.19
N ALA A 58 -7.68 -0.27 4.25
CA ALA A 58 -6.93 -0.41 5.51
C ALA A 58 -6.19 0.88 5.92
N TYR A 59 -5.98 1.82 4.97
CA TYR A 59 -5.15 3.01 5.20
C TYR A 59 -5.86 4.33 4.85
N ALA A 60 -6.94 4.31 4.06
CA ALA A 60 -7.71 5.47 3.62
C ALA A 60 -8.85 5.85 4.56
#